data_AF-A0A2N3FF89-F1
#
_entry.id   AF-A0A2N3FF89-F1
#
_cell.length_a   1.000
_cell.length_b   1.000
_cell.length_c   1.000
_cell.angle_alpha   90.00
_cell.angle_beta   90.00
_cell.angle_gamma   90.00
#
_symmetry.space_group_name_H-M   'P 1'
#
loop_
_entity.id
_entity.type
_entity.pdbx_description
1 polymer ?
#
loop_
_entity_poly.entity_id
_entity_poly.type
_entity_poly.pdbx_seq_one_letter_code
_entity_poly.pdbx_strand_id
1 'polypeptide(L)'
;MVVRSVILALAIASLVLVGCTSSDHKAGWKAREEVGAIWGVGEQGVDSDLKRVDDSMSESHRMMAIMILTGAGENSDLDSYEDVYLVDVKTNDGSNTATVVVVENKDGGQKTIVPQAVKDQGDITNP
;
A
#
# COMPACT_ATOMS: atom_id res chain seq x y z
N MET A 1 -52.20 -11.92 -2.09
CA MET A 1 -51.14 -12.10 -1.09
C MET A 1 -49.83 -12.42 -1.83
N VAL A 2 -49.25 -11.45 -2.54
CA VAL A 2 -48.08 -11.71 -3.43
C VAL A 2 -47.02 -10.61 -3.39
N VAL A 3 -47.21 -9.58 -2.56
CA VAL A 3 -46.40 -8.36 -2.59
C VAL A 3 -45.28 -8.34 -1.53
N ARG A 4 -45.17 -9.38 -0.71
CA ARG A 4 -44.24 -9.42 0.44
C ARG A 4 -42.91 -10.12 0.19
N SER A 5 -42.75 -10.83 -0.93
CA SER A 5 -41.58 -11.71 -1.13
C SER A 5 -40.47 -11.14 -2.02
N VAL A 6 -40.63 -9.93 -2.56
CA VAL A 6 -39.64 -9.34 -3.50
C VAL A 6 -38.62 -8.43 -2.79
N ILE A 7 -38.90 -7.99 -1.56
CA ILE A 7 -38.08 -6.98 -0.86
C ILE A 7 -36.85 -7.59 -0.16
N LEU A 8 -36.83 -8.92 0.05
CA LEU A 8 -35.75 -9.58 0.80
C LEU A 8 -34.53 -10.00 -0.05
N ALA A 9 -34.55 -9.78 -1.37
CA ALA A 9 -33.46 -10.17 -2.26
C ALA A 9 -32.45 -9.04 -2.58
N LEU A 10 -32.69 -7.81 -2.10
CA LEU A 10 -31.92 -6.63 -2.50
C LEU A 10 -30.93 -6.10 -1.45
N ALA A 11 -30.63 -6.87 -0.39
CA ALA A 11 -29.82 -6.39 0.74
C ALA A 11 -28.36 -6.89 0.77
N ILE A 12 -27.95 -7.79 -0.14
CA ILE A 12 -26.63 -8.47 -0.05
C ILE A 12 -25.59 -7.87 -1.03
N ALA A 13 -25.98 -6.98 -1.94
CA ALA A 13 -25.08 -6.47 -2.97
C ALA A 13 -24.17 -5.29 -2.54
N SER A 14 -24.35 -4.73 -1.34
CA SER A 14 -23.71 -3.46 -0.95
C SER A 14 -22.37 -3.58 -0.23
N LEU A 15 -21.93 -4.79 0.13
CA LEU A 15 -20.72 -4.99 0.96
C LEU A 15 -19.41 -5.07 0.16
N VAL A 16 -19.47 -5.15 -1.17
CA VAL A 16 -18.26 -5.35 -2.00
C VAL A 16 -17.44 -4.07 -2.17
N LEU A 17 -18.05 -2.89 -2.01
CA LEU A 17 -17.37 -1.60 -2.25
C LEU A 17 -16.60 -1.04 -1.04
N VAL A 18 -16.81 -1.57 0.17
CA VAL A 18 -16.11 -1.08 1.38
C VAL A 18 -14.72 -1.71 1.53
N GLY A 19 -14.49 -2.87 0.91
CA GLY A 19 -13.19 -3.56 0.94
C GLY A 19 -12.07 -2.77 0.26
N CYS A 20 -12.34 -2.20 -0.93
CA CYS A 20 -11.31 -1.49 -1.70
C CYS A 20 -10.76 -0.26 -0.97
N THR A 21 -11.62 0.59 -0.38
CA THR A 21 -11.14 1.82 0.29
C THR A 21 -10.45 1.53 1.63
N SER A 22 -10.83 0.47 2.34
CA SER A 22 -10.26 0.19 3.66
C SER A 22 -8.84 -0.36 3.58
N SER A 23 -8.55 -1.23 2.61
CA SER A 23 -7.19 -1.78 2.40
C SER A 23 -6.23 -0.70 1.91
N ASP A 24 -6.69 0.17 0.99
CA ASP A 24 -5.93 1.31 0.46
C ASP A 24 -5.51 2.29 1.57
N HIS A 25 -6.44 2.69 2.44
CA HIS A 25 -6.14 3.61 3.55
C HIS A 25 -5.13 3.01 4.54
N LYS A 26 -5.26 1.71 4.82
CA LYS A 26 -4.37 0.99 5.74
C LYS A 26 -2.95 0.84 5.16
N ALA A 27 -2.84 0.58 3.86
CA ALA A 27 -1.56 0.46 3.18
C ALA A 27 -0.80 1.80 3.16
N GLY A 28 -1.48 2.90 2.86
CA GLY A 28 -0.89 4.25 2.91
C GLY A 28 -0.42 4.61 4.32
N TRP A 29 -1.22 4.33 5.34
CA TRP A 29 -0.86 4.58 6.73
C TRP A 29 0.38 3.80 7.17
N LYS A 30 0.44 2.48 6.91
CA LYS A 30 1.60 1.64 7.27
C LYS A 30 2.90 2.11 6.61
N ALA A 31 2.82 2.51 5.34
CA ALA A 31 3.97 3.06 4.63
C ALA A 31 4.49 4.35 5.29
N ARG A 32 3.58 5.26 5.70
CA ARG A 32 3.94 6.48 6.42
C ARG A 32 4.54 6.20 7.78
N GLU A 33 3.99 5.25 8.52
CA GLU A 33 4.48 4.84 9.84
C GLU A 33 5.91 4.31 9.75
N GLU A 34 6.18 3.37 8.85
CA GLU A 34 7.51 2.76 8.73
C GLU A 34 8.55 3.73 8.18
N VAL A 35 8.24 4.46 7.10
CA VAL A 35 9.18 5.42 6.51
C VAL A 35 9.38 6.63 7.43
N GLY A 36 8.31 7.13 8.05
CA GLY A 36 8.37 8.23 9.00
C GLY A 36 9.18 7.87 10.26
N ALA A 37 9.11 6.61 10.71
CA ALA A 37 9.95 6.11 11.79
C ALA A 37 11.43 6.02 11.39
N ILE A 38 11.73 5.55 10.17
CA ILE A 38 13.11 5.51 9.64
C ILE A 38 13.70 6.92 9.60
N TRP A 39 12.94 7.88 9.09
CA TRP A 39 13.36 9.28 8.94
C TRP A 39 13.30 10.11 10.23
N GLY A 40 12.85 9.55 11.35
CA GLY A 40 12.77 10.28 12.63
C GLY A 40 11.69 11.37 12.72
N VAL A 41 10.88 11.57 11.66
CA VAL A 41 9.84 12.61 11.60
C VAL A 41 8.44 12.11 12.00
N GLY A 42 8.27 10.78 12.09
CA GLY A 42 6.99 10.12 12.35
C GLY A 42 5.98 10.23 11.19
N GLU A 43 4.86 9.53 11.32
CA GLU A 43 3.81 9.43 10.28
C GLU A 43 3.13 10.76 9.91
N GLN A 44 3.14 11.73 10.84
CA GLN A 44 2.57 13.06 10.65
C GLN A 44 3.54 13.99 9.90
N GLY A 45 4.84 13.70 9.92
CA GLY A 45 5.87 14.45 9.22
C GLY A 45 6.02 14.09 7.75
N VAL A 46 5.29 13.06 7.30
CA VAL A 46 5.30 12.57 5.92
C VAL A 46 3.90 12.56 5.32
N ASP A 47 3.83 12.60 4.01
CA ASP A 47 2.63 12.39 3.20
C ASP A 47 2.85 11.18 2.28
N SER A 48 1.77 10.57 1.78
CA SER A 48 1.86 9.38 0.92
C SER A 48 0.88 9.42 -0.24
N ASP A 49 1.36 9.09 -1.43
CA ASP A 49 0.52 8.79 -2.60
C ASP A 49 0.52 7.28 -2.85
N LEU A 50 -0.67 6.68 -2.85
CA LEU A 50 -0.84 5.24 -2.94
C LEU A 50 -1.41 4.85 -4.30
N LYS A 51 -0.74 3.92 -4.98
CA LYS A 51 -1.13 3.39 -6.28
C LYS A 51 -1.22 1.87 -6.20
N ARG A 52 -2.42 1.33 -6.38
CA ARG A 52 -2.61 -0.12 -6.53
C ARG A 52 -1.95 -0.59 -7.81
N VAL A 53 -1.18 -1.67 -7.73
CA VAL A 53 -0.49 -2.30 -8.85
C VAL A 53 -1.37 -3.42 -9.37
N ASP A 54 -2.11 -3.12 -10.43
CA ASP A 54 -2.95 -4.08 -11.16
C ASP A 54 -2.62 -4.08 -12.66
N ASP A 55 -3.35 -4.86 -13.45
CA ASP A 55 -3.15 -4.97 -14.90
C ASP A 55 -3.46 -3.67 -15.67
N SER A 56 -4.11 -2.69 -15.04
CA SER A 56 -4.38 -1.38 -15.65
C SER A 56 -3.20 -0.40 -15.48
N MET A 57 -2.25 -0.70 -14.60
CA MET A 57 -1.06 0.12 -14.38
C MET A 57 0.00 -0.08 -15.46
N SER A 58 0.84 0.94 -15.67
CA SER A 58 1.95 0.85 -16.63
C SER A 58 2.98 -0.21 -16.21
N GLU A 59 3.59 -0.84 -17.20
CA GLU A 59 4.63 -1.86 -17.01
C GLU A 59 5.77 -1.38 -16.11
N SER A 60 6.12 -0.10 -16.17
CA SER A 60 7.13 0.52 -15.30
C SER A 60 6.78 0.47 -13.82
N HIS A 61 5.51 0.64 -13.44
CA HIS A 61 5.07 0.51 -12.05
C HIS A 61 5.13 -0.94 -11.60
N ARG A 62 4.64 -1.89 -12.43
CA ARG A 62 4.75 -3.32 -12.12
C ARG A 62 6.21 -3.74 -11.94
N MET A 63 7.10 -3.29 -12.83
CA MET A 63 8.54 -3.55 -12.74
C MET A 63 9.17 -2.94 -11.50
N MET A 64 8.77 -1.72 -11.10
CA MET A 64 9.25 -1.10 -9.87
C MET A 64 8.85 -1.90 -8.63
N ALA A 65 7.59 -2.34 -8.53
CA ALA A 65 7.13 -3.18 -7.44
C ALA A 65 7.92 -4.50 -7.38
N ILE A 66 8.09 -5.15 -8.54
CA ILE A 66 8.90 -6.36 -8.69
C ILE A 66 10.35 -6.16 -8.23
N MET A 67 10.99 -5.04 -8.61
CA MET A 67 12.36 -4.72 -8.21
C MET A 67 12.48 -4.56 -6.70
N ILE A 68 11.54 -3.84 -6.07
CA ILE A 68 11.53 -3.62 -4.62
C ILE A 68 11.33 -4.95 -3.88
N LEU A 69 10.37 -5.77 -4.30
CA LEU A 69 10.11 -7.09 -3.73
C LEU A 69 11.33 -8.01 -3.86
N THR A 70 11.92 -8.08 -5.06
CA THR A 70 13.12 -8.88 -5.34
C THR A 70 14.30 -8.43 -4.48
N GLY A 71 14.51 -7.11 -4.37
CA GLY A 71 15.60 -6.55 -3.55
C GLY A 71 15.46 -6.83 -2.07
N ALA A 72 14.23 -7.03 -1.58
CA ALA A 72 13.94 -7.43 -0.21
C ALA A 72 13.94 -8.97 0.00
N GLY A 73 14.11 -9.76 -1.06
CA GLY A 73 14.03 -11.22 -1.01
C GLY A 73 12.61 -11.77 -0.90
N GLU A 74 11.60 -10.96 -1.22
CA GLU A 74 10.19 -11.39 -1.25
C GLU A 74 9.83 -12.05 -2.59
N ASN A 75 8.64 -12.66 -2.66
CA ASN A 75 8.13 -13.18 -3.92
C ASN A 75 7.87 -12.02 -4.89
N SER A 76 8.50 -12.05 -6.05
CA SER A 76 8.35 -11.05 -7.11
C SER A 76 7.15 -11.31 -8.02
N ASP A 77 6.50 -12.47 -7.89
CA ASP A 77 5.24 -12.74 -8.57
C ASP A 77 4.10 -11.93 -7.91
N LEU A 78 3.65 -10.87 -8.58
CA LEU A 78 2.60 -9.99 -8.07
C LEU A 78 1.26 -10.71 -7.86
N ASP A 79 0.98 -11.74 -8.67
CA ASP A 79 -0.27 -12.52 -8.61
C ASP A 79 -0.32 -13.49 -7.40
N SER A 80 0.82 -13.62 -6.71
CA SER A 80 0.90 -14.38 -5.46
C SER A 80 0.22 -13.66 -4.29
N TYR A 81 0.13 -12.33 -4.37
CA TYR A 81 -0.54 -11.48 -3.40
C TYR A 81 -2.03 -11.28 -3.76
N GLU A 82 -2.82 -10.87 -2.79
CA GLU A 82 -4.20 -10.39 -3.04
C GLU A 82 -4.17 -8.98 -3.61
N ASP A 83 -3.37 -8.12 -2.97
CA ASP A 83 -3.14 -6.75 -3.41
C ASP A 83 -1.68 -6.35 -3.30
N VAL A 84 -1.24 -5.52 -4.24
CA VAL A 84 0.09 -4.90 -4.22
C VAL A 84 -0.10 -3.40 -4.42
N TYR A 85 0.56 -2.61 -3.60
CA TYR A 85 0.51 -1.16 -3.64
C TYR A 85 1.92 -0.60 -3.75
N LEU A 86 2.12 0.32 -4.68
CA LEU A 86 3.27 1.23 -4.66
C LEU A 86 2.88 2.48 -3.90
N VAL A 87 3.68 2.83 -2.91
CA VAL A 87 3.42 3.99 -2.06
C VAL A 87 4.61 4.92 -2.12
N ASP A 88 4.37 6.11 -2.68
CA ASP A 88 5.34 7.19 -2.72
C ASP A 88 5.17 8.01 -1.42
N VAL A 89 6.08 7.83 -0.48
CA VAL A 89 6.14 8.57 0.79
C VAL A 89 7.08 9.75 0.63
N LYS A 90 6.66 10.94 1.04
CA LYS A 90 7.46 12.17 0.98
C LYS A 90 7.38 12.91 2.30
N THR A 91 8.43 13.61 2.69
CA THR A 91 8.35 14.53 3.82
C THR A 91 7.43 15.72 3.48
N ASN A 92 6.79 16.31 4.49
CA ASN A 92 5.85 17.44 4.27
C ASN A 92 6.52 18.67 3.65
N ASP A 93 7.83 18.85 3.87
CA ASP A 93 8.64 19.90 3.24
C ASP A 93 9.09 19.54 1.81
N GLY A 94 8.81 18.31 1.35
CA GLY A 94 9.20 17.78 0.04
C GLY A 94 10.70 17.51 -0.13
N SER A 95 11.50 17.60 0.93
CA SER A 95 12.95 17.42 0.86
C SER A 95 13.37 15.97 0.59
N ASN A 96 12.56 15.00 1.01
CA ASN A 96 12.82 13.58 0.87
C ASN A 96 11.63 12.85 0.26
N THR A 97 11.92 11.83 -0.54
CA THR A 97 10.92 10.96 -1.15
C THR A 97 11.44 9.52 -1.19
N ALA A 98 10.58 8.58 -0.85
CA ALA A 98 10.84 7.16 -0.85
C ALA A 98 9.66 6.43 -1.47
N THR A 99 9.93 5.52 -2.40
CA THR A 99 8.90 4.61 -2.91
C THR A 99 9.04 3.27 -2.19
N VAL A 100 7.95 2.80 -1.60
CA VAL A 100 7.87 1.50 -0.92
C VAL A 100 6.78 0.64 -1.55
N VAL A 101 6.82 -0.67 -1.28
CA VAL A 101 5.74 -1.58 -1.69
C VAL A 101 4.99 -2.05 -0.46
N VAL A 102 3.67 -2.01 -0.47
CA VAL A 102 2.83 -2.68 0.52
C VAL A 102 2.14 -3.84 -0.16
N VAL A 103 2.31 -5.05 0.37
CA VAL A 103 1.62 -6.25 -0.12
C VAL A 103 0.57 -6.67 0.89
N GLU A 104 -0.59 -7.09 0.38
CA GLU A 104 -1.61 -7.82 1.12
C GLU A 104 -1.61 -9.27 0.65
N ASN A 105 -1.31 -10.18 1.56
CA ASN A 105 -1.39 -11.61 1.30
C ASN A 105 -2.86 -12.05 1.23
N LYS A 106 -3.11 -13.19 0.59
CA LYS A 106 -4.45 -13.81 0.45
C LYS A 106 -5.10 -14.24 1.78
N ASP A 107 -4.39 -14.11 2.90
CA ASP A 107 -4.89 -14.30 4.25
C ASP A 107 -5.31 -12.97 4.93
N GLY A 108 -5.23 -11.84 4.21
CA GLY A 108 -5.49 -10.48 4.70
C GLY A 108 -4.32 -9.84 5.45
N GLY A 109 -3.16 -10.51 5.51
CA GLY A 109 -1.95 -10.00 6.14
C GLY A 109 -1.27 -8.93 5.29
N GLN A 110 -1.16 -7.70 5.81
CA GLN A 110 -0.43 -6.62 5.13
C GLN A 110 0.99 -6.44 5.65
N LYS A 111 1.95 -6.32 4.72
CA LYS A 111 3.37 -6.10 5.00
C LYS A 111 3.92 -4.98 4.13
N THR A 112 4.66 -4.06 4.74
CA THR A 112 5.41 -3.02 4.01
C THR A 112 6.81 -3.53 3.71
N ILE A 113 7.26 -3.29 2.50
CA ILE A 113 8.57 -3.63 1.98
C ILE A 113 9.30 -2.33 1.71
N VAL A 114 10.11 -1.92 2.69
CA VAL A 114 10.95 -0.73 2.59
C VAL A 114 12.28 -1.10 1.91
N PRO A 115 12.64 -0.48 0.77
CA PRO A 115 13.91 -0.72 0.12
C PRO A 115 15.10 -0.40 1.03
N GLN A 116 16.20 -1.15 0.86
CA GLN A 116 17.40 -0.94 1.67
C GLN A 116 17.96 0.48 1.54
N ALA A 117 17.89 1.08 0.35
CA ALA A 117 18.30 2.46 0.12
C ALA A 117 17.57 3.48 1.02
N VAL A 118 16.30 3.22 1.37
CA VAL A 118 15.53 4.08 2.29
C VAL A 118 15.96 3.83 3.74
N LYS A 119 16.19 2.56 4.10
CA LYS A 119 16.70 2.21 5.45
C LYS A 119 18.09 2.81 5.70
N ASP A 120 18.93 2.84 4.68
CA ASP A 120 20.29 3.37 4.74
C ASP A 120 20.31 4.91 4.85
N GLN A 121 19.23 5.62 4.50
CA GLN A 121 19.09 7.05 4.76
C GLN A 121 19.04 7.35 6.26
N GLY A 122 18.45 6.44 7.05
CA GLY A 122 18.33 6.58 8.50
C GLY A 122 17.58 7.84 8.93
N ASP A 123 17.87 8.29 10.16
CA ASP A 123 17.27 9.50 10.73
C ASP A 123 17.80 10.74 10.01
N ILE A 124 16.97 11.31 9.13
CA ILE A 124 17.30 12.52 8.36
C ILE A 124 17.22 13.81 9.20
N THR A 125 16.69 13.72 10.42
CA THR A 125 16.65 14.86 11.36
C THR A 125 17.96 15.02 12.12
N ASN A 126 18.83 14.01 12.10
CA ASN A 126 20.08 13.98 12.85
C ASN A 126 21.24 13.39 12.01
N PRO A 127 21.82 14.18 11.08
CA PRO A 127 22.81 13.72 10.11
C PRO A 127 24.18 13.35 10.70
#